data_AF-A0AAD7ZW96-F1
#
_entry.id   AF-A0AAD7ZW96-F1
#
_cell.length_a   1.000
_cell.length_b   1.000
_cell.length_c   1.000
_cell.angle_alpha   90.00
_cell.angle_beta   90.00
_cell.angle_gamma   90.00
#
_symmetry.space_group_name_H-M   'P 1'
#
loop_
_entity.id
_entity.type
_entity.pdbx_description
1 polymer ?
#
loop_
_entity_poly.entity_id
_entity_poly.type
_entity_poly.pdbx_seq_one_letter_code
_entity_poly.pdbx_strand_id
1 'polypeptide(L)'
;MAVPLRSCCYVFTLRQGTMLIAVIELLVSAITLFLLLLGSAHAQEITTMLKADIEENGGGSTYYHDADDNSVYALPPHHYNNNEMRLHKGQHVALVMIIALYTAIAMATIHLISSMLLLYGSIMQVRQFLLPWLSVVMIGLVFALASLLVCVVLGHGTATILLVTGLFIHLRLSLLLVVFSHYRQLYEDQASSCASLVQRDATSIKAGYLHFPPPGKPSDV
;
A
#
# COMPACT_ATOMS: atom_id res chain seq x y z
N MET A 1 -6.05 -21.31 -19.25
CA MET A 1 -6.90 -20.29 -19.91
C MET A 1 -7.80 -19.67 -18.85
N ALA A 2 -7.51 -18.45 -18.38
CA ALA A 2 -8.38 -17.75 -17.43
C ALA A 2 -9.52 -17.09 -18.23
N VAL A 3 -10.76 -17.49 -17.94
CA VAL A 3 -11.98 -16.95 -18.55
C VAL A 3 -12.12 -15.49 -18.10
N PRO A 4 -12.07 -14.51 -19.01
CA PRO A 4 -12.26 -13.12 -18.63
C PRO A 4 -13.71 -12.92 -18.15
N LEU A 5 -13.87 -12.33 -16.97
CA LEU A 5 -15.18 -11.97 -16.44
C LEU A 5 -15.79 -10.91 -17.36
N ARG A 6 -16.94 -11.22 -17.96
CA ARG A 6 -17.66 -10.34 -18.90
C ARG A 6 -18.44 -9.21 -18.20
N SER A 7 -18.65 -9.33 -16.88
CA SER A 7 -19.36 -8.33 -16.06
C SER A 7 -18.87 -8.38 -14.61
N CYS A 8 -18.84 -7.23 -13.93
CA CYS A 8 -18.57 -7.15 -12.50
C CYS A 8 -19.89 -7.38 -11.74
N CYS A 9 -19.94 -8.40 -10.87
CA CYS A 9 -21.12 -8.75 -10.06
C CYS A 9 -22.43 -8.91 -10.84
N TYR A 10 -22.38 -9.41 -12.09
CA TYR A 10 -23.54 -9.61 -12.99
C TYR A 10 -24.38 -8.37 -13.36
N VAL A 11 -24.18 -7.22 -12.72
CA VAL A 11 -25.03 -6.02 -12.86
C VAL A 11 -24.26 -4.83 -13.44
N PHE A 12 -22.94 -4.73 -13.21
CA PHE A 12 -22.15 -3.58 -13.65
C PHE A 12 -21.25 -3.90 -14.84
N THR A 13 -21.16 -2.93 -15.76
CA THR A 13 -20.12 -2.93 -16.78
C THR A 13 -18.74 -2.93 -16.11
N LEU A 14 -17.75 -3.63 -16.69
CA LEU A 14 -16.39 -3.72 -16.13
C LEU A 14 -15.81 -2.33 -15.81
N ARG A 15 -16.07 -1.35 -16.68
CA ARG A 15 -15.64 0.04 -16.49
C ARG A 15 -16.27 0.70 -15.26
N GLN A 16 -17.59 0.62 -15.10
CA GLN A 16 -18.26 1.16 -13.91
C GLN A 16 -17.82 0.45 -12.63
N GLY A 17 -17.61 -0.87 -12.70
CA GLY A 17 -17.08 -1.66 -11.60
C GLY A 17 -15.68 -1.19 -11.18
N THR A 18 -14.75 -1.02 -12.12
CA THR A 18 -13.40 -0.53 -11.82
C THR A 18 -13.41 0.90 -11.29
N MET A 19 -14.25 1.79 -11.83
CA MET A 19 -14.41 3.15 -11.29
C MET A 19 -14.95 3.15 -9.85
N LEU A 20 -15.97 2.34 -9.57
CA LEU A 20 -16.54 2.22 -8.24
C LEU A 20 -15.51 1.69 -7.24
N ILE A 21 -14.76 0.64 -7.63
CA ILE A 21 -13.68 0.08 -6.81
C ILE A 21 -12.61 1.15 -6.54
N ALA A 22 -12.21 1.91 -7.57
CA ALA A 22 -11.21 2.96 -7.41
C ALA A 22 -11.66 4.04 -6.44
N VAL A 23 -12.93 4.48 -6.51
CA VAL A 23 -13.49 5.47 -5.58
C VAL A 23 -13.56 4.93 -4.15
N ILE A 24 -14.00 3.68 -3.97
CA ILE A 24 -14.07 3.04 -2.64
C ILE A 24 -12.67 2.90 -2.04
N GLU A 25 -11.70 2.38 -2.78
CA GLU A 25 -10.32 2.21 -2.31
C GLU A 25 -9.65 3.55 -1.99
N LEU A 26 -9.91 4.58 -2.80
CA LEU A 26 -9.43 5.93 -2.55
C LEU A 26 -10.01 6.49 -1.25
N LEU A 27 -11.31 6.35 -1.02
CA LEU A 27 -11.97 6.81 0.20
C LEU A 27 -11.43 6.06 1.43
N VAL A 28 -11.34 4.73 1.34
CA VAL A 28 -10.79 3.88 2.41
C VAL A 28 -9.34 4.25 2.71
N SER A 29 -8.52 4.48 1.68
CA SER A 29 -7.13 4.89 1.84
C SER A 29 -7.01 6.26 2.50
N ALA A 30 -7.82 7.24 2.09
CA ALA A 30 -7.85 8.58 2.67
C ALA A 30 -8.26 8.55 4.15
N ILE A 31 -9.31 7.80 4.50
CA ILE A 31 -9.75 7.63 5.89
C ILE A 31 -8.66 6.93 6.71
N THR A 32 -8.05 5.87 6.19
CA THR A 32 -6.97 5.14 6.87
C THR A 32 -5.77 6.04 7.13
N LEU A 33 -5.36 6.83 6.13
CA LEU A 33 -4.26 7.78 6.26
C LEU A 33 -4.57 8.86 7.29
N PHE A 34 -5.80 9.41 7.28
CA PHE A 34 -6.24 10.36 8.29
C PHE A 34 -6.18 9.78 9.70
N LEU A 35 -6.67 8.56 9.91
CA LEU A 35 -6.62 7.87 11.21
C LEU A 35 -5.17 7.58 11.64
N LEU A 36 -4.29 7.19 10.72
CA LEU A 36 -2.87 6.98 11.01
C LEU A 36 -2.16 8.28 11.39
N LEU A 37 -2.45 9.38 10.69
CA LEU A 37 -1.90 10.70 11.03
C LEU A 37 -2.41 11.17 12.39
N LEU A 38 -3.70 11.03 12.67
CA LEU A 38 -4.28 11.34 13.98
C LEU A 38 -3.64 10.49 15.09
N GLY A 39 -3.51 9.18 14.85
CA GLY A 39 -2.82 8.27 15.75
C GLY A 39 -1.36 8.64 15.97
N SER A 40 -0.68 9.16 14.94
CA SER A 40 0.71 9.60 15.06
C SER A 40 0.88 10.88 15.86
N ALA A 41 -0.04 11.84 15.72
CA ALA A 41 -0.04 13.05 16.54
C ALA A 41 -0.20 12.70 18.02
N HIS A 42 -1.15 11.80 18.34
CA HIS A 42 -1.36 11.37 19.71
C HIS A 42 -0.19 10.51 20.25
N ALA A 43 0.38 9.62 19.43
CA ALA A 43 1.55 8.84 19.81
C ALA A 43 2.78 9.74 20.08
N GLN A 44 2.95 10.82 19.30
CA GLN A 44 3.99 11.81 19.53
C GLN A 44 3.78 12.55 20.85
N GLU A 45 2.56 13.01 21.13
CA GLU A 45 2.20 13.64 22.40
C GLU A 45 2.52 12.74 23.60
N ILE A 46 2.07 11.47 23.57
CA ILE A 46 2.37 10.49 24.61
C ILE A 46 3.88 10.28 24.76
N THR A 47 4.63 10.23 23.65
CA THR A 47 6.08 10.06 23.68
C THR A 47 6.78 11.28 24.30
N THR A 48 6.27 12.50 24.06
CA THR A 48 6.82 13.71 24.65
C THR A 48 6.54 13.80 26.15
N MET A 49 5.34 13.43 26.59
CA MET A 49 5.01 13.36 28.02
C MET A 49 5.87 12.32 28.73
N LEU A 50 6.04 11.13 28.14
CA LEU A 50 6.89 10.09 28.71
C LEU A 50 8.36 10.54 28.85
N LYS A 51 8.89 11.28 27.88
CA LYS A 51 10.24 11.84 27.98
C LYS A 51 10.35 12.88 29.08
N ALA A 52 9.35 13.76 29.20
CA ALA A 52 9.29 14.75 30.27
C ALA A 52 9.25 14.08 31.65
N ASP A 53 8.43 13.04 31.84
CA ASP A 53 8.35 12.27 33.09
C ASP A 53 9.67 11.55 33.42
N ILE A 54 10.40 11.07 32.41
CA ILE A 54 11.74 10.45 32.58
C ILE A 54 12.77 11.50 32.99
N GLU A 55 12.74 12.70 32.39
CA GLU A 55 13.65 13.80 32.73
C GLU A 55 13.36 14.36 34.13
N GLU A 56 12.08 14.50 34.49
CA GLU A 56 11.63 14.98 35.81
C GLU A 56 11.96 13.98 36.93
N ASN A 57 11.64 12.69 36.75
CA ASN A 57 11.99 11.66 37.72
C ASN A 57 13.48 11.31 37.73
N GLY A 58 14.16 11.45 36.58
CA GLY A 58 15.61 11.25 36.44
C GLY A 58 16.43 12.38 37.07
N GLY A 59 15.91 13.60 37.11
CA GLY A 59 16.50 14.74 37.82
C GLY A 59 16.40 14.64 39.36
N GLY A 60 15.51 13.78 39.87
CA GLY A 60 15.30 13.53 41.30
C GLY A 60 16.30 12.60 41.97
N SER A 61 17.19 11.94 41.23
CA SER A 61 18.37 11.26 41.80
C SER A 61 19.59 12.18 41.87
N THR A 62 19.33 13.47 42.14
CA THR A 62 20.35 14.38 42.66
C THR A 62 20.73 13.86 44.04
N TYR A 63 21.91 13.23 44.11
CA TYR A 63 22.64 12.86 45.30
C TYR A 63 22.35 13.80 46.48
N TYR A 64 21.46 13.41 47.40
CA TYR A 64 21.53 13.88 48.78
C TYR A 64 22.65 13.10 49.45
N HIS A 65 23.87 13.62 49.31
CA HIS A 65 24.96 13.30 50.22
C HIS A 65 24.77 14.19 51.45
N ASP A 66 23.79 13.86 52.28
CA ASP A 66 23.80 14.34 53.67
C ASP A 66 24.79 13.47 54.45
N ALA A 67 25.69 14.16 55.12
CA ALA A 67 26.80 13.62 55.88
C ALA A 67 26.32 12.85 57.12
N ASP A 68 27.26 12.05 57.64
CA ASP A 68 27.28 11.43 58.96
C ASP A 68 26.32 10.24 59.19
N ASP A 69 26.81 9.01 59.00
CA ASP A 69 27.19 8.19 60.17
C ASP A 69 27.87 6.88 59.73
N ASN A 70 28.69 6.40 60.63
CA ASN A 70 29.71 5.37 60.54
C ASN A 70 29.12 3.96 60.66
N SER A 71 28.97 3.18 59.57
CA SER A 71 28.79 1.72 59.67
C SER A 71 29.25 0.93 58.43
N VAL A 72 30.51 0.48 58.47
CA VAL A 72 30.91 -0.94 58.42
C VAL A 72 29.92 -1.91 57.72
N TYR A 73 30.34 -2.43 56.56
CA TYR A 73 29.80 -3.59 55.83
C TYR A 73 28.29 -3.60 55.50
N ALA A 74 27.91 -2.89 54.44
CA ALA A 74 26.85 -3.35 53.55
C ALA A 74 27.22 -2.94 52.12
N LEU A 75 27.66 -3.89 51.30
CA LEU A 75 27.57 -3.70 49.86
C LEU A 75 26.08 -3.42 49.56
N PRO A 76 25.73 -2.34 48.85
CA PRO A 76 24.34 -2.15 48.47
C PRO A 76 23.94 -3.40 47.67
N PRO A 77 22.81 -4.05 47.98
CA PRO A 77 22.31 -5.09 47.12
C PRO A 77 22.16 -4.45 45.75
N HIS A 78 22.76 -5.06 44.73
CA HIS A 78 22.59 -4.70 43.33
C HIS A 78 21.12 -4.99 42.98
N HIS A 79 20.21 -4.17 43.51
CA HIS A 79 18.79 -4.17 43.20
C HIS A 79 18.70 -3.62 41.79
N TYR A 80 18.89 -4.51 40.80
CA TYR A 80 18.46 -4.27 39.44
C TYR A 80 16.95 -4.09 39.53
N ASN A 81 16.52 -2.84 39.68
CA ASN A 81 15.16 -2.51 40.05
C ASN A 81 14.27 -2.94 38.89
N ASN A 82 13.29 -3.82 39.13
CA ASN A 82 12.37 -4.31 38.10
C ASN A 82 11.74 -3.16 37.28
N ASN A 83 11.65 -1.97 37.87
CA ASN A 83 11.17 -0.75 37.24
C ASN A 83 12.09 -0.25 36.11
N GLU A 84 13.42 -0.35 36.26
CA GLU A 84 14.39 0.05 35.24
C GLU A 84 14.36 -0.92 34.04
N MET A 85 14.26 -2.23 34.30
CA MET A 85 14.07 -3.23 33.25
C MET A 85 12.72 -3.08 32.53
N ARG A 86 11.66 -2.70 33.25
CA ARG A 86 10.33 -2.41 32.67
C ARG A 86 10.35 -1.14 31.83
N LEU A 87 11.08 -0.11 32.25
CA LEU A 87 11.26 1.13 31.48
C LEU A 87 11.98 0.85 30.16
N HIS A 88 13.09 0.09 30.19
CA HIS A 88 13.83 -0.27 28.98
C HIS A 88 12.98 -1.12 28.01
N LYS A 89 12.20 -2.08 28.52
CA LYS A 89 11.24 -2.85 27.70
C LYS A 89 10.13 -1.97 27.12
N GLY A 90 9.57 -1.06 27.92
CA GLY A 90 8.54 -0.11 27.49
C GLY A 90 9.04 0.83 26.40
N GLN A 91 10.27 1.32 26.53
CA GLN A 91 10.92 2.19 25.55
C GLN A 91 11.18 1.47 24.22
N HIS A 92 11.62 0.21 24.25
CA HIS A 92 11.78 -0.60 23.04
C HIS A 92 10.43 -0.82 22.33
N VAL A 93 9.37 -1.14 23.07
CA VAL A 93 8.03 -1.32 22.49
C VAL A 93 7.51 -0.02 21.89
N ALA A 94 7.70 1.12 22.57
CA ALA A 94 7.30 2.43 22.06
C ALA A 94 8.06 2.79 20.76
N LEU A 95 9.37 2.53 20.71
CA LEU A 95 10.18 2.76 19.51
C LEU A 95 9.70 1.89 18.34
N VAL A 96 9.47 0.59 18.57
CA VAL A 96 8.93 -0.32 17.55
C VAL A 96 7.56 0.16 17.06
N MET A 97 6.68 0.62 17.95
CA MET A 97 5.38 1.16 17.60
C MET A 97 5.48 2.43 16.74
N ILE A 98 6.41 3.34 17.06
CA ILE A 98 6.66 4.55 16.26
C ILE A 98 7.15 4.19 14.85
N ILE A 99 8.12 3.28 14.74
CA ILE A 99 8.61 2.79 13.44
C ILE A 99 7.48 2.11 12.65
N ALA A 100 6.68 1.27 13.30
CA ALA A 100 5.53 0.62 12.69
C ALA A 100 4.50 1.65 12.19
N LEU A 101 4.28 2.74 12.93
CA LEU A 101 3.35 3.78 12.55
C LEU A 101 3.83 4.58 11.34
N TYR A 102 5.10 4.99 11.31
CA TYR A 102 5.69 5.68 10.15
C TYR A 102 5.70 4.80 8.90
N THR A 103 6.03 3.52 9.04
CA THR A 103 5.97 2.57 7.93
C THR A 103 4.54 2.36 7.43
N ALA A 104 3.55 2.29 8.33
CA ALA A 104 2.13 2.23 7.95
C ALA A 104 1.67 3.49 7.20
N ILE A 105 2.09 4.68 7.64
CA ILE A 105 1.80 5.95 6.93
C ILE A 105 2.40 5.93 5.52
N ALA A 106 3.66 5.52 5.38
CA ALA A 106 4.32 5.42 4.07
C ALA A 106 3.62 4.40 3.14
N MET A 107 3.18 3.26 3.68
CA MET A 107 2.42 2.29 2.89
C MET A 107 1.04 2.84 2.48
N ALA A 108 0.35 3.55 3.39
CA ALA A 108 -0.94 4.17 3.10
C ALA A 108 -0.83 5.27 2.04
N THR A 109 0.22 6.10 2.06
CA THR A 109 0.44 7.14 1.04
C THR A 109 0.69 6.51 -0.34
N ILE A 110 1.51 5.46 -0.42
CA ILE A 110 1.75 4.72 -1.67
C ILE A 110 0.42 4.13 -2.19
N HIS A 111 -0.38 3.51 -1.31
CA HIS A 111 -1.69 2.96 -1.69
C HIS A 111 -2.66 4.05 -2.16
N LEU A 112 -2.66 5.23 -1.53
CA LEU A 112 -3.45 6.39 -1.93
C LEU A 112 -3.06 6.88 -3.32
N ILE A 113 -1.77 7.11 -3.57
CA ILE A 113 -1.25 7.52 -4.88
C ILE A 113 -1.63 6.49 -5.94
N SER A 114 -1.42 5.21 -5.63
CA SER A 114 -1.76 4.12 -6.53
C SER A 114 -3.26 4.05 -6.87
N SER A 115 -4.12 4.31 -5.89
CA SER A 115 -5.58 4.39 -6.08
C SER A 115 -6.01 5.61 -6.89
N MET A 116 -5.32 6.75 -6.74
CA MET A 116 -5.52 7.92 -7.61
C MET A 116 -5.16 7.62 -9.06
N LEU A 117 -4.04 6.92 -9.29
CA LEU A 117 -3.63 6.47 -10.63
C LEU A 117 -4.64 5.48 -11.23
N LEU A 118 -5.17 4.55 -10.42
CA LEU A 118 -6.23 3.64 -10.85
C LEU A 118 -7.48 4.40 -11.30
N LEU A 119 -7.93 5.37 -10.50
CA LEU A 119 -9.10 6.18 -10.83
C LEU A 119 -8.86 6.97 -12.12
N TYR A 120 -7.72 7.65 -12.23
CA TYR A 120 -7.34 8.40 -13.43
C TYR A 120 -7.27 7.51 -14.67
N GLY A 121 -6.61 6.36 -14.57
CA GLY A 121 -6.49 5.37 -15.64
C GLY A 121 -7.84 4.79 -16.06
N SER A 122 -8.77 4.60 -15.12
CA SER A 122 -10.12 4.12 -15.42
C SER A 122 -10.97 5.16 -16.18
N ILE A 123 -10.78 6.45 -15.90
CA ILE A 123 -11.46 7.56 -16.58
C ILE A 123 -10.89 7.75 -17.98
N MET A 124 -9.57 7.87 -18.09
CA MET A 124 -8.85 8.14 -19.34
C MET A 124 -8.65 6.90 -20.22
N GLN A 125 -9.05 5.71 -19.75
CA GLN A 125 -8.86 4.43 -20.44
C GLN A 125 -7.39 4.11 -20.79
N VAL A 126 -6.45 4.65 -20.02
CA VAL A 126 -5.01 4.45 -20.24
C VAL A 126 -4.51 3.32 -19.34
N ARG A 127 -4.19 2.18 -19.96
CA ARG A 127 -3.77 0.94 -19.28
C ARG A 127 -2.56 1.12 -18.35
N GLN A 128 -1.64 2.02 -18.69
CA GLN A 128 -0.37 2.18 -17.95
C GLN A 128 -0.59 2.63 -16.51
N PHE A 129 -1.64 3.40 -16.24
CA PHE A 129 -1.95 3.90 -14.91
C PHE A 129 -2.68 2.88 -14.02
N LEU A 130 -3.17 1.76 -14.57
CA LEU A 130 -3.77 0.68 -13.79
C LEU A 130 -2.71 -0.25 -13.17
N LEU A 131 -1.52 -0.31 -13.76
CA LEU A 131 -0.45 -1.23 -13.35
C LEU A 131 0.08 -1.00 -11.93
N PRO A 132 0.33 0.24 -11.48
CA PRO A 132 0.85 0.49 -10.13
C PRO A 132 -0.11 -0.01 -9.03
N TRP A 133 -1.42 0.04 -9.27
CA TRP A 133 -2.39 -0.47 -8.30
C TRP A 133 -2.43 -1.99 -8.29
N LEU A 134 -2.42 -2.59 -9.48
CA LEU A 134 -2.34 -4.05 -9.61
C LEU A 134 -1.08 -4.60 -8.93
N SER A 135 0.08 -3.95 -9.07
CA SER A 135 1.31 -4.41 -8.43
C SER A 135 1.26 -4.31 -6.92
N VAL A 136 0.75 -3.20 -6.35
CA VAL A 136 0.60 -3.03 -4.89
C VAL A 136 -0.33 -4.10 -4.31
N VAL A 137 -1.48 -4.35 -4.93
CA VAL A 137 -2.43 -5.38 -4.46
C VAL A 137 -1.85 -6.78 -4.59
N MET A 138 -1.12 -7.08 -5.68
CA MET A 138 -0.45 -8.37 -5.85
C MET A 138 0.61 -8.63 -4.78
N ILE A 139 1.47 -7.65 -4.50
CA ILE A 139 2.48 -7.75 -3.44
C ILE A 139 1.80 -7.98 -2.09
N GLY A 140 0.76 -7.19 -1.77
CA GLY A 140 -0.02 -7.36 -0.54
C GLY A 140 -0.66 -8.74 -0.40
N LEU A 141 -1.17 -9.30 -1.51
CA LEU A 141 -1.77 -10.64 -1.52
C LEU A 141 -0.74 -11.73 -1.21
N VAL A 142 0.47 -11.63 -1.75
CA VAL A 142 1.57 -12.56 -1.47
C VAL A 142 1.93 -12.53 0.01
N PHE A 143 2.05 -11.33 0.61
CA PHE A 143 2.29 -11.20 2.04
C PHE A 143 1.15 -11.76 2.89
N ALA A 144 -0.12 -11.54 2.52
CA ALA A 144 -1.27 -12.08 3.22
C ALA A 144 -1.31 -13.62 3.17
N LEU A 145 -0.98 -14.22 2.01
CA LEU A 145 -0.88 -15.68 1.86
C LEU A 145 0.28 -16.26 2.68
N ALA A 146 1.44 -15.60 2.69
CA ALA A 146 2.56 -16.01 3.51
C ALA A 146 2.21 -15.95 5.01
N SER A 147 1.55 -14.88 5.44
CA SER A 147 1.06 -14.74 6.83
C SER A 147 0.06 -15.83 7.19
N LEU A 148 -0.90 -16.13 6.30
CA LEU A 148 -1.86 -17.21 6.51
C LEU A 148 -1.15 -18.56 6.66
N LEU A 149 -0.18 -18.86 5.80
CA LEU A 149 0.60 -20.10 5.86
C LEU A 149 1.33 -20.22 7.20
N VAL A 150 1.98 -19.14 7.64
CA VAL A 150 2.67 -19.07 8.93
C VAL A 150 1.69 -19.32 10.08
N CYS A 151 0.53 -18.68 10.09
CA CYS A 151 -0.51 -18.89 11.11
C CYS A 151 -1.02 -20.34 11.17
N VAL A 152 -1.16 -21.00 10.02
CA VAL A 152 -1.57 -22.41 9.94
C VAL A 152 -0.47 -23.32 10.48
N VAL A 153 0.79 -23.09 10.09
CA VAL A 153 1.95 -23.91 10.52
C VAL A 153 2.21 -23.80 12.02
N LEU A 154 2.05 -22.60 12.59
CA LEU A 154 2.24 -22.36 14.03
C LEU A 154 1.16 -23.00 14.90
N GLY A 155 0.08 -23.57 14.34
CA GLY A 155 -1.01 -24.20 15.09
C GLY A 155 -1.80 -23.25 15.99
N HIS A 156 -1.47 -21.96 16.00
CA HIS A 156 -2.08 -20.89 16.79
C HIS A 156 -3.29 -20.24 16.11
N GLY A 157 -3.76 -20.82 15.00
CA GLY A 157 -4.89 -20.31 14.24
C GLY A 157 -6.21 -20.64 14.92
N THR A 158 -6.70 -19.75 15.79
CA THR A 158 -8.13 -19.72 16.14
C THR A 158 -8.93 -19.74 14.84
N ALA A 159 -9.90 -20.65 14.68
CA ALA A 159 -10.64 -20.82 13.42
C ALA A 159 -11.20 -19.49 12.87
N THR A 160 -11.57 -18.57 13.76
CA THR A 160 -12.00 -17.21 13.45
C THR A 160 -10.93 -16.40 12.70
N ILE A 161 -9.66 -16.46 13.11
CA ILE A 161 -8.56 -15.72 12.47
C ILE A 161 -8.36 -16.23 11.04
N LEU A 162 -8.37 -17.54 10.85
CA LEU A 162 -8.25 -18.17 9.54
C LEU A 162 -9.43 -17.81 8.62
N LEU A 163 -10.66 -17.79 9.15
CA LEU A 163 -11.83 -17.37 8.39
C LEU A 163 -11.76 -15.90 7.99
N VAL A 164 -11.42 -15.00 8.92
CA VAL A 164 -11.34 -13.57 8.64
C VAL A 164 -10.24 -13.26 7.62
N THR A 165 -9.05 -13.84 7.79
CA THR A 165 -7.93 -13.67 6.84
C THR A 165 -8.25 -14.29 5.49
N GLY A 166 -8.88 -15.47 5.45
CA GLY A 166 -9.32 -16.12 4.21
C GLY A 166 -10.35 -15.28 3.45
N LEU A 167 -11.36 -14.74 4.14
CA LEU A 167 -12.36 -13.85 3.54
C LEU A 167 -11.73 -12.56 3.01
N PHE A 168 -10.79 -11.98 3.74
CA PHE A 168 -10.04 -10.80 3.29
C PHE A 168 -9.25 -11.08 2.00
N ILE A 169 -8.54 -12.21 1.95
CA ILE A 169 -7.80 -12.66 0.76
C ILE A 169 -8.77 -12.87 -0.42
N HIS A 170 -9.91 -13.50 -0.17
CA HIS A 170 -10.90 -13.75 -1.21
C HIS A 170 -11.51 -12.46 -1.78
N LEU A 171 -11.82 -11.49 -0.92
CA LEU A 171 -12.30 -10.17 -1.32
C LEU A 171 -11.25 -9.44 -2.18
N ARG A 172 -10.00 -9.39 -1.71
CA ARG A 172 -8.90 -8.75 -2.45
C ARG A 172 -8.63 -9.42 -3.80
N LEU A 173 -8.66 -10.75 -3.85
CA LEU A 173 -8.54 -11.51 -5.09
C LEU A 173 -9.68 -11.21 -6.06
N SER A 174 -10.91 -11.09 -5.56
CA SER A 174 -12.08 -10.75 -6.38
C SER A 174 -11.95 -9.36 -6.99
N LEU A 175 -11.53 -8.36 -6.21
CA LEU A 175 -11.26 -7.00 -6.68
C LEU A 175 -10.14 -6.98 -7.73
N LEU A 176 -9.04 -7.70 -7.46
CA LEU A 176 -7.92 -7.85 -8.39
C LEU A 176 -8.39 -8.43 -9.72
N LEU A 177 -9.21 -9.49 -9.71
CA LEU A 177 -9.72 -10.14 -10.92
C LEU A 177 -10.59 -9.18 -11.75
N VAL A 178 -11.41 -8.35 -11.11
CA VAL A 178 -12.24 -7.35 -11.82
C VAL A 178 -11.35 -6.33 -12.52
N VAL A 179 -10.38 -5.75 -11.81
CA VAL A 179 -9.47 -4.74 -12.39
C VAL A 179 -8.55 -5.37 -13.44
N PHE A 180 -8.08 -6.59 -13.23
CA PHE A 180 -7.27 -7.33 -14.20
C PHE A 180 -8.06 -7.67 -15.46
N SER A 181 -9.34 -8.07 -15.33
CA SER A 181 -10.22 -8.30 -16.47
C SER A 181 -10.41 -7.01 -17.28
N HIS A 182 -10.61 -5.87 -16.61
CA HIS A 182 -10.71 -4.58 -17.27
C HIS A 182 -9.40 -4.16 -17.95
N TYR A 183 -8.26 -4.38 -17.30
CA TYR A 183 -6.93 -4.15 -17.89
C TYR A 183 -6.71 -4.98 -19.16
N ARG A 184 -7.10 -6.26 -19.14
CA ARG A 184 -6.99 -7.15 -20.30
C ARG A 184 -7.92 -6.71 -21.44
N GLN A 185 -9.14 -6.26 -21.13
CA GLN A 185 -10.06 -5.73 -22.13
C GLN A 185 -9.45 -4.52 -22.85
N LEU A 186 -8.87 -3.56 -22.12
CA LEU A 186 -8.19 -2.41 -22.72
C LEU A 186 -6.97 -2.81 -23.57
N TYR A 187 -6.29 -3.90 -23.20
CA TYR A 187 -5.17 -4.43 -24.00
C TYR A 187 -5.66 -5.02 -25.34
N GLU A 188 -6.74 -5.81 -25.31
CA GLU A 188 -7.33 -6.42 -26.51
C GLU A 188 -7.91 -5.35 -27.47
N ASP A 189 -8.57 -4.32 -26.92
CA ASP A 189 -9.08 -3.18 -27.70
C ASP A 189 -7.94 -2.42 -28.40
N GLN A 190 -6.84 -2.14 -27.69
CA GLN A 190 -5.69 -1.45 -28.27
C GLN A 190 -4.98 -2.28 -29.35
N ALA A 191 -4.87 -3.61 -29.15
CA ALA A 191 -4.27 -4.52 -30.12
C ALA A 191 -5.11 -4.59 -31.41
N SER A 192 -6.43 -4.67 -31.29
CA SER A 192 -7.36 -4.69 -32.43
C SER A 192 -7.32 -3.37 -33.22
N SER A 193 -7.27 -2.22 -32.54
CA SER A 193 -7.15 -0.91 -33.18
C SER A 193 -5.84 -0.79 -33.99
N CYS A 194 -4.72 -1.26 -33.43
CA CYS A 194 -3.43 -1.26 -34.12
C CYS A 194 -3.45 -2.18 -35.35
N ALA A 195 -4.00 -3.39 -35.22
CA ALA A 195 -4.15 -4.32 -36.35
C ALA A 195 -5.03 -3.73 -37.47
N SER A 196 -6.12 -3.04 -37.12
CA SER A 196 -7.00 -2.39 -38.09
C SER A 196 -6.34 -1.24 -38.84
N LEU A 197 -5.48 -0.46 -38.17
CA LEU A 197 -4.70 0.63 -38.78
C LEU A 197 -3.66 0.08 -39.76
N VAL A 198 -2.90 -0.94 -39.34
CA VAL A 198 -1.92 -1.61 -40.21
C VAL A 198 -2.61 -2.21 -41.45
N GLN A 199 -3.79 -2.81 -41.27
CA GLN A 199 -4.56 -3.34 -42.39
C GLN A 199 -5.04 -2.23 -43.33
N ARG A 200 -5.46 -1.07 -42.79
CA ARG A 200 -5.90 0.09 -43.58
C ARG A 200 -4.76 0.67 -44.42
N ASP A 201 -3.57 0.83 -43.83
CA ASP A 201 -2.38 1.29 -44.54
C ASP A 201 -1.94 0.31 -45.62
N ALA A 202 -1.95 -0.99 -45.33
CA ALA A 202 -1.66 -2.02 -46.32
C ALA A 202 -2.64 -1.99 -47.50
N THR A 203 -3.94 -1.77 -47.24
CA THR A 203 -4.94 -1.60 -48.31
C THR A 203 -4.80 -0.29 -49.07
N SER A 204 -4.39 0.80 -48.41
CA SER A 204 -4.16 2.11 -49.03
C SER A 204 -2.96 2.09 -49.99
N ILE A 205 -1.86 1.45 -49.57
CA ILE A 205 -0.66 1.24 -50.40
C ILE A 205 -1.01 0.36 -51.61
N LYS A 206 -1.82 -0.69 -51.41
CA LYS A 206 -2.27 -1.57 -52.51
C LYS A 206 -3.26 -0.89 -53.47
N ALA A 207 -3.97 0.15 -53.02
CA ALA A 207 -4.89 0.94 -53.82
C ALA A 207 -4.21 2.05 -54.65
N GLY A 208 -2.88 2.17 -54.62
CA GLY A 208 -2.13 3.00 -55.58
C GLY A 208 -2.15 4.51 -55.34
N TYR A 209 -2.57 4.99 -54.16
CA TYR A 209 -2.52 6.41 -53.80
C TYR A 209 -1.11 6.86 -53.36
N LEU A 210 -0.09 6.60 -54.18
CA LEU A 210 1.17 7.34 -54.09
C LEU A 210 1.01 8.59 -54.95
N HIS A 211 0.52 9.67 -54.32
CA HIS A 211 0.50 10.98 -54.94
C HIS A 211 1.94 11.49 -55.02
N PHE A 212 2.67 11.08 -56.06
CA PHE A 212 3.96 11.69 -56.38
C PHE A 212 3.70 13.15 -56.77
N PRO A 213 4.39 14.13 -56.17
CA PRO A 213 4.35 15.49 -56.70
C PRO A 213 4.87 15.44 -58.15
N PRO A 214 4.24 16.17 -59.09
CA PRO A 214 4.65 16.15 -60.48
C PRO A 214 6.11 16.58 -60.58
N PRO A 215 6.94 15.91 -61.39
CA PRO A 215 8.33 16.31 -61.60
C PRO A 215 8.32 17.74 -62.13
N GLY A 216 8.92 18.65 -61.36
CA GLY A 216 9.10 20.05 -61.75
C GLY A 216 9.79 20.08 -63.11
N LYS A 217 9.22 20.84 -64.05
CA LYS A 217 9.85 21.08 -65.35
C LYS A 217 11.26 21.64 -65.11
N PRO A 218 12.29 21.13 -65.81
CA PRO A 218 13.57 21.82 -65.83
C PRO A 218 13.32 23.22 -66.38
N SER A 219 13.72 24.21 -65.59
CA SER A 219 13.79 25.60 -65.98
C SER A 219 14.83 25.72 -67.10
N ASP A 220 14.36 25.75 -68.34
CA ASP A 220 15.09 26.39 -69.42
C ASP A 220 14.91 27.91 -69.28
N VAL A 221 16.03 28.63 -69.47
CA VAL A 221 16.24 30.08 -69.48
C VAL A 221 16.65 30.70 -68.14
#